data_AF-A0A6J4QBE1-F1
#
_entry.id   AF-A0A6J4QBE1-F1
#
_cell.length_a   1.000
_cell.length_b   1.000
_cell.length_c   1.000
_cell.angle_alpha   90.00
_cell.angle_beta   90.00
_cell.angle_gamma   90.00
#
_symmetry.space_group_name_H-M   'P 1'
#
loop_
_entity.id
_entity.type
_entity.pdbx_description
1 polymer ?
#
loop_
_entity_poly.entity_id
_entity_poly.type
_entity_poly.pdbx_seq_one_letter_code
_entity_poly.pdbx_strand_id
1 'polypeptide(L)'
;MTDEKGAGRRAETNRGGELTRRQLLTGGTTLAITGLLSGEATSAMGTMERSGKDGGVGGYGDYGSSLRDLPRLRSSRRRRVSSWDRSGGNDDRITIEPGQTVTLADIPGAGCVNHVWITADTENTDGEPNFLRKLLLKIYWDGEEEPSVLVPLGDFFGTGHARTVDFASAPLQMSPEDGKSFNCFFHMPFACGARVEVTSELESERVLFYYYVDYEEFDELEEGLGRFHAQWRRENPTGGAEQGEETNLEFQIEGENLSGEHNYVLLEAEGKGHYVGCVLNVHNLRETDRWNWYGEGDDMIFIDGEEWPPSLHGTGAEDYFGTAWCPQQQYSAPYHGITQGGGENWSGQVSYYRFHVEDPVTFERSIKVTIEHGHANKRSDDYSSVAYWYQTEPHKPFSILPVDERIPRPT
;
A
#
# COMPACT_ATOMS: atom_id res chain seq x y z
N MET A 1 -42.75 -70.22 -0.77
CA MET A 1 -43.01 -68.90 -1.36
C MET A 1 -41.82 -68.03 -0.98
N THR A 2 -40.70 -68.13 -1.73
CA THR A 2 -40.41 -67.45 -3.03
C THR A 2 -40.45 -65.93 -2.86
N ASP A 3 -39.47 -65.13 -3.26
CA ASP A 3 -38.16 -65.32 -3.90
C ASP A 3 -37.48 -63.93 -3.80
N GLU A 4 -36.20 -63.79 -3.44
CA GLU A 4 -35.04 -63.73 -4.36
C GLU A 4 -35.13 -62.55 -5.36
N LYS A 5 -34.11 -61.75 -5.68
CA LYS A 5 -32.63 -61.83 -5.76
C LYS A 5 -32.19 -60.39 -6.15
N GLY A 6 -30.97 -59.88 -6.00
CA GLY A 6 -29.62 -60.35 -5.68
C GLY A 6 -28.70 -59.12 -5.94
N ALA A 7 -27.78 -58.79 -5.04
CA ALA A 7 -26.36 -59.20 -5.04
C ALA A 7 -25.56 -58.62 -6.23
N GLY A 8 -24.37 -58.03 -6.11
CA GLY A 8 -23.33 -57.93 -5.07
C GLY A 8 -22.17 -57.15 -5.71
N ARG A 9 -20.95 -56.95 -5.20
CA ARG A 9 -20.12 -57.31 -4.05
C ARG A 9 -18.99 -56.24 -4.07
N ARG A 10 -18.55 -55.67 -2.92
CA ARG A 10 -17.31 -55.98 -2.16
C ARG A 10 -16.04 -56.08 -3.04
N ALA A 11 -14.86 -55.58 -2.66
CA ALA A 11 -14.23 -55.53 -1.33
C ALA A 11 -13.03 -54.55 -1.39
N GLU A 12 -12.72 -53.81 -0.31
CA GLU A 12 -11.64 -54.08 0.68
C GLU A 12 -10.33 -53.30 0.46
N THR A 13 -10.06 -52.44 1.45
CA THR A 13 -8.80 -52.23 2.22
C THR A 13 -7.46 -52.14 1.49
N ASN A 14 -6.63 -51.13 1.81
CA ASN A 14 -5.66 -51.22 2.91
C ASN A 14 -4.91 -49.91 3.18
N ARG A 15 -4.38 -49.83 4.41
CA ARG A 15 -3.47 -48.79 4.93
C ARG A 15 -2.07 -48.90 4.34
N GLY A 16 -1.35 -47.78 4.35
CA GLY A 16 0.05 -47.71 4.78
C GLY A 16 1.09 -47.37 3.72
N GLY A 17 2.01 -46.47 4.08
CA GLY A 17 3.36 -46.45 3.53
C GLY A 17 3.89 -45.07 3.13
N GLU A 18 4.61 -44.41 4.04
CA GLU A 18 5.67 -43.45 3.70
C GLU A 18 6.72 -44.10 2.78
N LEU A 19 7.24 -43.37 1.79
CA LEU A 19 8.55 -43.66 1.21
C LEU A 19 9.30 -42.37 0.87
N THR A 20 10.45 -42.22 1.52
CA THR A 20 11.52 -41.29 1.16
C THR A 20 12.59 -42.00 0.31
N ARG A 21 13.38 -41.18 -0.42
CA ARG A 21 14.78 -41.35 -0.87
C ARG A 21 15.11 -42.05 -2.22
N ARG A 22 15.71 -41.20 -3.08
CA ARG A 22 16.96 -41.34 -3.88
C ARG A 22 17.10 -42.37 -5.03
N GLN A 23 17.57 -41.78 -6.15
CA GLN A 23 18.53 -42.25 -7.17
C GLN A 23 18.04 -43.12 -8.33
N LEU A 24 18.36 -42.64 -9.55
CA LEU A 24 18.88 -43.29 -10.79
C LEU A 24 18.90 -42.16 -11.87
N LEU A 25 19.81 -41.97 -12.83
CA LEU A 25 21.09 -42.56 -13.21
C LEU A 25 21.85 -41.55 -14.10
N THR A 26 23.18 -41.67 -14.04
CA THR A 26 24.22 -41.19 -14.94
C THR A 26 24.02 -41.50 -16.43
N GLY A 27 24.48 -40.60 -17.31
CA GLY A 27 24.78 -40.87 -18.71
C GLY A 27 25.47 -39.66 -19.35
N GLY A 28 26.79 -39.74 -19.55
CA GLY A 28 27.62 -38.64 -20.07
C GLY A 28 27.79 -38.62 -21.58
N THR A 29 28.30 -37.50 -22.11
CA THR A 29 29.20 -37.49 -23.26
C THR A 29 30.02 -36.20 -23.27
N THR A 30 31.33 -36.35 -23.28
CA THR A 30 32.34 -35.30 -23.40
C THR A 30 32.57 -34.98 -24.87
N LEU A 31 32.61 -33.70 -25.26
CA LEU A 31 33.23 -33.29 -26.52
C LEU A 31 34.29 -32.21 -26.22
N ALA A 32 35.55 -32.57 -26.45
CA ALA A 32 36.68 -31.67 -26.46
C ALA A 32 36.85 -31.09 -27.86
N ILE A 33 37.05 -29.77 -27.96
CA ILE A 33 37.58 -29.12 -29.17
C ILE A 33 38.76 -28.27 -28.73
N THR A 34 39.95 -28.74 -29.06
CA THR A 34 41.19 -27.97 -29.09
C THR A 34 41.40 -27.40 -30.49
N GLY A 35 41.75 -26.13 -30.57
CA GLY A 35 42.19 -25.47 -31.80
C GLY A 35 42.92 -24.17 -31.49
N LEU A 36 44.25 -24.24 -31.41
CA LEU A 36 45.14 -23.08 -31.49
C LEU A 36 45.20 -22.60 -32.95
N LEU A 37 45.11 -21.30 -33.19
CA LEU A 37 45.88 -20.62 -34.23
C LEU A 37 46.25 -19.19 -33.77
N SER A 38 47.53 -18.90 -33.92
CA SER A 38 48.27 -17.65 -33.71
C SER A 38 48.02 -16.61 -34.80
N GLY A 39 48.09 -15.31 -34.48
CA GLY A 39 48.15 -14.25 -35.49
C GLY A 39 48.13 -12.82 -34.94
N GLU A 40 49.34 -12.29 -34.71
CA GLU A 40 49.83 -10.90 -34.80
C GLU A 40 49.01 -9.66 -34.39
N ALA A 41 49.74 -8.78 -33.69
CA ALA A 41 49.34 -7.47 -33.21
C ALA A 41 49.37 -6.38 -34.31
N THR A 42 48.45 -5.44 -34.22
CA THR A 42 48.65 -4.06 -34.71
C THR A 42 48.09 -3.07 -33.70
N SER A 43 48.98 -2.20 -33.22
CA SER A 43 48.67 -1.08 -32.34
C SER A 43 47.92 0.02 -33.11
N ALA A 44 46.84 0.53 -32.51
CA ALA A 44 46.37 1.87 -32.77
C ALA A 44 46.19 2.56 -31.41
N MET A 45 47.15 3.43 -31.06
CA MET A 45 47.00 4.40 -29.99
C MET A 45 45.92 5.41 -30.41
N GLY A 46 44.69 5.18 -29.96
CA GLY A 46 43.67 6.21 -29.84
C GLY A 46 43.66 6.70 -28.40
N THR A 47 44.03 7.96 -28.18
CA THR A 47 43.83 8.66 -26.91
C THR A 47 42.33 8.79 -26.66
N MET A 48 41.73 7.81 -25.99
CA MET A 48 40.48 8.02 -25.27
C MET A 48 40.82 8.78 -23.99
N GLU A 49 40.37 10.04 -23.93
CA GLU A 49 40.20 10.72 -22.66
C GLU A 49 39.31 9.85 -21.77
N ARG A 50 39.93 9.20 -20.79
CA ARG A 50 39.22 8.72 -19.60
C ARG A 50 38.75 9.96 -18.85
N SER A 51 37.52 10.41 -19.10
CA SER A 51 36.82 11.26 -18.14
C SER A 51 36.59 10.42 -16.89
N GLY A 52 37.37 10.69 -15.86
CA GLY A 52 37.31 9.98 -14.59
C GLY A 52 35.99 10.18 -13.87
N LYS A 53 35.48 9.08 -13.32
CA LYS A 53 35.01 8.92 -11.93
C LYS A 53 34.82 7.41 -11.66
N ASP A 54 35.93 6.67 -11.71
CA ASP A 54 36.01 5.33 -11.11
C ASP A 54 36.26 5.53 -9.61
N GLY A 55 35.18 5.41 -8.84
CA GLY A 55 35.11 5.54 -7.40
C GLY A 55 33.62 5.59 -7.05
N GLY A 56 33.02 4.42 -6.86
CA GLY A 56 31.57 4.24 -6.74
C GLY A 56 30.96 5.19 -5.73
N VAL A 57 30.25 6.20 -6.23
CA VAL A 57 29.41 7.07 -5.43
C VAL A 57 28.10 6.31 -5.24
N GLY A 58 27.76 5.97 -4.00
CA GLY A 58 26.46 5.38 -3.68
C GLY A 58 25.40 6.44 -3.95
N GLY A 59 24.45 6.15 -4.85
CA GLY A 59 23.36 7.06 -5.23
C GLY A 59 22.17 6.28 -5.78
N TYR A 60 21.08 6.99 -6.10
CA TYR A 60 19.83 6.41 -6.59
C TYR A 60 20.00 5.73 -7.96
N GLY A 61 20.57 6.45 -8.92
CA GLY A 61 21.10 5.91 -10.18
C GLY A 61 20.06 5.59 -11.24
N ASP A 62 20.53 5.27 -12.46
CA ASP A 62 19.70 5.08 -13.66
C ASP A 62 18.98 3.71 -13.76
N TYR A 63 18.91 2.94 -12.67
CA TYR A 63 18.47 1.55 -12.70
C TYR A 63 17.07 1.35 -12.12
N GLY A 64 16.20 0.68 -12.87
CA GLY A 64 14.88 0.26 -12.37
C GLY A 64 14.94 -0.98 -11.46
N SER A 65 13.78 -1.33 -10.90
CA SER A 65 13.53 -2.58 -10.15
C SER A 65 13.06 -3.74 -11.03
N SER A 66 13.19 -3.62 -12.36
CA SER A 66 12.75 -4.64 -13.32
C SER A 66 13.59 -5.92 -13.24
N LEU A 67 12.99 -7.09 -13.54
CA LEU A 67 13.72 -8.37 -13.64
C LEU A 67 14.89 -8.28 -14.64
N ARG A 68 14.77 -7.44 -15.67
CA ARG A 68 15.80 -7.21 -16.68
C ARG A 68 17.01 -6.47 -16.12
N ASP A 69 16.82 -5.62 -15.10
CA ASP A 69 17.90 -4.84 -14.50
C ASP A 69 18.57 -5.54 -13.31
N LEU A 70 17.96 -6.59 -12.75
CA LEU A 70 18.54 -7.37 -11.64
C LEU A 70 19.98 -7.87 -11.88
N PRO A 71 20.39 -8.31 -13.09
CA PRO A 71 21.77 -8.74 -13.34
C PRO A 71 22.80 -7.60 -13.36
N ARG A 72 22.36 -6.33 -13.33
CA ARG A 72 23.28 -5.18 -13.29
C ARG A 72 23.83 -5.03 -11.87
N LEU A 73 25.16 -4.95 -11.76
CA LEU A 73 25.83 -4.74 -10.47
C LEU A 73 25.57 -3.31 -9.99
N ARG A 74 25.17 -3.17 -8.72
CA ARG A 74 24.91 -1.87 -8.05
C ARG A 74 26.03 -1.55 -7.06
N SER A 75 26.24 -0.27 -6.80
CA SER A 75 27.21 0.23 -5.81
C SER A 75 26.55 0.85 -4.58
N SER A 76 25.27 0.55 -4.32
CA SER A 76 24.55 1.00 -3.14
C SER A 76 24.98 0.25 -1.87
N ARG A 77 24.89 0.92 -0.72
CA ARG A 77 25.17 0.31 0.59
C ARG A 77 23.87 -0.10 1.25
N ARG A 78 23.59 -1.41 1.31
CA ARG A 78 22.38 -1.94 1.95
C ARG A 78 22.47 -1.87 3.47
N ARG A 79 21.43 -1.32 4.11
CA ARG A 79 21.30 -1.19 5.56
C ARG A 79 19.91 -1.61 6.04
N ARG A 80 19.82 -1.90 7.34
CA ARG A 80 18.57 -2.25 8.04
C ARG A 80 18.58 -1.71 9.46
N VAL A 81 17.47 -1.10 9.87
CA VAL A 81 17.09 -0.93 11.28
C VAL A 81 15.97 -1.93 11.57
N SER A 82 16.04 -2.64 12.69
CA SER A 82 15.05 -3.67 13.03
C SER A 82 14.96 -3.91 14.53
N SER A 83 13.87 -4.56 14.93
CA SER A 83 13.55 -4.94 16.31
C SER A 83 14.39 -6.10 16.88
N TRP A 84 15.41 -6.61 16.16
CA TRP A 84 16.17 -7.79 16.60
C TRP A 84 16.80 -7.65 17.98
N ASP A 85 16.89 -8.78 18.68
CA ASP A 85 17.41 -8.90 20.03
C ASP A 85 18.93 -8.63 20.05
N ARG A 86 19.33 -7.48 20.58
CA ARG A 86 20.74 -7.04 20.62
C ARG A 86 21.64 -7.91 21.49
N SER A 87 21.09 -8.80 22.31
CA SER A 87 21.86 -9.81 23.04
C SER A 87 22.28 -11.01 22.17
N GLY A 88 21.66 -11.17 20.99
CA GLY A 88 21.76 -12.37 20.15
C GLY A 88 20.79 -13.48 20.54
N GLY A 89 19.81 -13.19 21.41
CA GLY A 89 18.68 -14.06 21.72
C GLY A 89 17.62 -14.07 20.62
N ASN A 90 16.36 -14.30 21.00
CA ASN A 90 15.21 -14.46 20.09
C ASN A 90 14.00 -13.62 20.55
N ASP A 91 14.18 -12.68 21.47
CA ASP A 91 13.12 -11.70 21.78
C ASP A 91 13.22 -10.52 20.79
N ASP A 92 12.97 -10.82 19.51
CA ASP A 92 13.20 -9.91 18.37
C ASP A 92 12.09 -8.86 18.18
N ARG A 93 11.31 -8.59 19.22
CA ARG A 93 10.28 -7.54 19.23
C ARG A 93 10.70 -6.39 20.12
N ILE A 94 10.10 -5.24 19.85
CA ILE A 94 9.96 -4.18 20.85
C ILE A 94 8.56 -4.25 21.45
N THR A 95 8.42 -3.69 22.65
CA THR A 95 7.12 -3.46 23.29
C THR A 95 6.83 -1.97 23.27
N ILE A 96 5.62 -1.60 22.83
CA ILE A 96 5.15 -0.22 22.84
C ILE A 96 4.02 -0.11 23.86
N GLU A 97 4.25 0.66 24.93
CA GLU A 97 3.26 0.86 26.00
C GLU A 97 2.15 1.85 25.57
N PRO A 98 0.97 1.82 26.20
CA PRO A 98 -0.08 2.84 26.03
C PRO A 98 0.45 4.28 26.13
N GLY A 99 0.09 5.13 25.16
CA GLY A 99 0.54 6.53 25.09
C GLY A 99 2.00 6.74 24.67
N GLN A 100 2.77 5.67 24.45
CA GLN A 100 4.19 5.78 24.12
C GLN A 100 4.41 6.12 22.64
N THR A 101 5.39 6.98 22.37
CA THR A 101 5.99 7.11 21.04
C THR A 101 7.36 6.44 21.03
N VAL A 102 7.62 5.62 20.02
CA VAL A 102 8.89 4.94 19.81
C VAL A 102 9.46 5.31 18.45
N THR A 103 10.71 5.76 18.43
CA THR A 103 11.49 5.93 17.20
C THR A 103 11.98 4.55 16.73
N LEU A 104 11.42 4.07 15.62
CA LEU A 104 11.81 2.80 15.00
C LEU A 104 13.14 2.93 14.25
N ALA A 105 13.35 4.08 13.60
CA ALA A 105 14.60 4.37 12.89
C ALA A 105 14.92 5.87 12.97
N ASP A 106 16.18 6.18 13.20
CA ASP A 106 16.77 7.52 13.10
C ASP A 106 18.03 7.38 12.24
N ILE A 107 17.90 7.73 10.96
CA ILE A 107 18.87 7.45 9.91
C ILE A 107 19.53 8.77 9.50
N PRO A 108 20.84 8.95 9.73
CA PRO A 108 21.55 10.16 9.29
C PRO A 108 21.94 10.09 7.81
N GLY A 109 22.19 11.26 7.21
CA GLY A 109 22.74 11.37 5.85
C GLY A 109 21.71 11.11 4.74
N ALA A 110 22.20 10.76 3.56
CA ALA A 110 21.37 10.51 2.38
C ALA A 110 21.06 9.02 2.20
N GLY A 111 19.89 8.72 1.65
CA GLY A 111 19.48 7.35 1.38
C GLY A 111 18.09 7.22 0.77
N CYS A 112 17.62 5.98 0.70
CA CYS A 112 16.26 5.66 0.30
C CYS A 112 15.76 4.43 1.06
N VAL A 113 14.71 4.61 1.87
CA VAL A 113 13.95 3.46 2.41
C VAL A 113 13.25 2.81 1.23
N ASN A 114 13.41 1.51 1.05
CA ASN A 114 12.83 0.80 -0.11
C ASN A 114 12.13 -0.51 0.29
N HIS A 115 12.13 -0.82 1.59
CA HIS A 115 11.30 -1.86 2.16
C HIS A 115 11.01 -1.56 3.64
N VAL A 116 9.74 -1.60 4.00
CA VAL A 116 9.29 -1.59 5.39
C VAL A 116 8.45 -2.84 5.60
N TRP A 117 8.85 -3.66 6.56
CA TRP A 117 8.05 -4.77 7.05
C TRP A 117 7.68 -4.55 8.50
N ILE A 118 6.41 -4.79 8.86
CA ILE A 118 5.91 -4.67 10.22
C ILE A 118 4.96 -5.84 10.50
N THR A 119 5.00 -6.38 11.71
CA THR A 119 3.85 -7.10 12.29
C THR A 119 3.65 -6.62 13.72
N ALA A 120 2.40 -6.48 14.11
CA ALA A 120 2.01 -5.96 15.40
C ALA A 120 0.79 -6.72 15.92
N ASP A 121 0.79 -7.03 17.20
CA ASP A 121 -0.36 -7.60 17.89
C ASP A 121 -0.40 -7.06 19.33
N THR A 122 -1.58 -7.08 19.94
CA THR A 122 -1.70 -6.79 21.37
C THR A 122 -1.24 -8.01 22.18
N GLU A 123 -0.72 -7.80 23.40
CA GLU A 123 -0.25 -8.90 24.24
C GLU A 123 -1.37 -9.90 24.59
N ASN A 124 -2.60 -9.40 24.76
CA ASN A 124 -3.77 -10.20 25.09
C ASN A 124 -4.59 -10.58 23.84
N THR A 125 -5.12 -11.81 23.82
CA THR A 125 -5.97 -12.35 22.75
C THR A 125 -7.26 -11.56 22.54
N ASP A 126 -7.80 -10.97 23.61
CA ASP A 126 -8.97 -10.08 23.58
C ASP A 126 -8.57 -8.60 23.66
N GLY A 127 -7.40 -8.26 23.10
CA GLY A 127 -6.82 -6.93 23.20
C GLY A 127 -7.70 -5.82 22.62
N GLU A 128 -7.23 -4.58 22.80
CA GLU A 128 -8.02 -3.39 22.53
C GLU A 128 -8.55 -3.37 21.08
N PRO A 129 -9.88 -3.27 20.88
CA PRO A 129 -10.46 -3.38 19.55
C PRO A 129 -9.97 -2.25 18.65
N ASN A 130 -9.79 -2.58 17.37
CA ASN A 130 -9.31 -1.64 16.34
C ASN A 130 -7.94 -1.03 16.68
N PHE A 131 -7.06 -1.72 17.43
CA PHE A 131 -5.76 -1.19 17.83
C PHE A 131 -4.91 -0.67 16.66
N LEU A 132 -5.03 -1.27 15.47
CA LEU A 132 -4.35 -0.80 14.25
C LEU A 132 -4.73 0.63 13.83
N ARG A 133 -5.91 1.12 14.26
CA ARG A 133 -6.35 2.51 14.08
C ARG A 133 -5.73 3.47 15.11
N LYS A 134 -5.30 2.93 16.25
CA LYS A 134 -4.73 3.63 17.40
C LYS A 134 -3.20 3.61 17.42
N LEU A 135 -2.58 2.94 16.45
CA LEU A 135 -1.16 3.03 16.17
C LEU A 135 -0.96 4.03 15.05
N LEU A 136 -0.18 5.10 15.27
CA LEU A 136 0.14 6.07 14.24
C LEU A 136 1.55 5.88 13.73
N LEU A 137 1.69 5.66 12.43
CA LEU A 137 2.96 5.71 11.74
C LEU A 137 3.26 7.17 11.38
N LYS A 138 4.45 7.62 11.76
CA LYS A 138 4.96 8.96 11.45
C LYS A 138 6.31 8.83 10.75
N ILE A 139 6.49 9.52 9.63
CA ILE A 139 7.79 9.57 8.97
C ILE A 139 8.14 11.02 8.63
N TYR A 140 9.37 11.40 8.96
CA TYR A 140 9.94 12.72 8.78
C TYR A 140 11.16 12.60 7.88
N TRP A 141 11.27 13.48 6.89
CA TRP A 141 12.41 13.55 6.00
C TRP A 141 13.25 14.78 6.31
N ASP A 142 14.56 14.70 6.05
CA ASP A 142 15.44 15.87 5.93
C ASP A 142 15.46 16.84 7.12
N GLY A 143 15.18 16.33 8.31
CA GLY A 143 15.16 17.12 9.55
C GLY A 143 13.92 17.98 9.73
N GLU A 144 12.86 17.74 8.96
CA GLU A 144 11.58 18.42 9.11
C GLU A 144 10.91 18.14 10.46
N GLU A 145 10.24 19.15 10.99
CA GLU A 145 9.49 19.05 12.26
C GLU A 145 8.10 18.42 12.05
N GLU A 146 7.50 18.63 10.88
CA GLU A 146 6.19 18.09 10.50
C GLU A 146 6.37 16.77 9.73
N PRO A 147 5.53 15.74 9.98
CA PRO A 147 5.67 14.45 9.32
C PRO A 147 5.08 14.46 7.90
N SER A 148 5.88 14.10 6.91
CA SER A 148 5.42 13.85 5.53
C SER A 148 4.55 12.59 5.41
N VAL A 149 4.63 11.66 6.38
CA VAL A 149 3.72 10.52 6.51
C VAL A 149 3.04 10.58 7.87
N LEU A 150 1.72 10.67 7.91
CA LEU A 150 0.92 10.64 9.15
C LEU A 150 -0.38 9.86 8.92
N VAL A 151 -0.39 8.62 9.38
CA VAL A 151 -1.45 7.64 9.06
C VAL A 151 -1.65 6.64 10.20
N PRO A 152 -2.86 6.12 10.40
CA PRO A 152 -3.05 4.90 11.18
C PRO A 152 -2.28 3.74 10.53
N LEU A 153 -1.61 2.94 11.34
CA LEU A 153 -0.69 1.90 10.89
C LEU A 153 -1.38 0.91 9.97
N GLY A 154 -2.57 0.40 10.34
CA GLY A 154 -3.27 -0.60 9.52
C GLY A 154 -3.61 -0.06 8.12
N ASP A 155 -4.15 1.14 8.05
CA ASP A 155 -4.62 1.77 6.81
C ASP A 155 -3.51 2.06 5.82
N PHE A 156 -2.30 2.35 6.32
CA PHE A 156 -1.14 2.57 5.46
C PHE A 156 -0.86 1.38 4.55
N PHE A 157 -1.13 0.14 4.99
CA PHE A 157 -0.73 -1.09 4.31
C PHE A 157 -1.81 -1.70 3.41
N GLY A 158 -2.80 -0.92 2.96
CA GLY A 158 -3.65 -1.31 1.83
C GLY A 158 -5.05 -1.83 2.17
N THR A 159 -5.45 -1.83 3.44
CA THR A 159 -6.83 -2.11 3.85
C THR A 159 -7.25 -1.20 4.98
N GLY A 160 -8.46 -0.65 4.91
CA GLY A 160 -9.00 0.18 5.97
C GLY A 160 -9.74 -0.59 7.05
N HIS A 161 -10.58 0.17 7.78
CA HIS A 161 -11.44 -0.31 8.86
C HIS A 161 -10.75 -1.02 10.02
N ALA A 162 -9.44 -0.77 10.21
CA ALA A 162 -8.60 -1.46 11.19
C ALA A 162 -8.60 -3.00 11.02
N ARG A 163 -8.82 -3.48 9.79
CA ARG A 163 -8.83 -4.89 9.45
C ARG A 163 -7.48 -5.33 8.90
N THR A 164 -7.28 -6.64 8.91
CA THR A 164 -6.19 -7.31 8.21
C THR A 164 -6.79 -8.34 7.26
N VAL A 165 -6.24 -8.43 6.06
CA VAL A 165 -6.68 -9.38 5.02
C VAL A 165 -5.47 -9.79 4.20
N ASP A 166 -5.42 -11.05 3.76
CA ASP A 166 -4.37 -11.47 2.84
C ASP A 166 -4.59 -10.84 1.47
N PHE A 167 -3.66 -10.01 1.01
CA PHE A 167 -3.65 -9.45 -0.33
C PHE A 167 -2.23 -9.08 -0.78
N ALA A 168 -2.02 -9.02 -2.09
CA ALA A 168 -0.75 -8.60 -2.67
C ALA A 168 -0.95 -7.58 -3.79
N SER A 169 -0.30 -6.42 -3.66
CA SER A 169 -0.06 -5.47 -4.74
C SER A 169 1.45 -5.29 -4.95
N ALA A 170 1.85 -4.45 -5.90
CA ALA A 170 3.26 -4.11 -6.13
C ALA A 170 3.85 -3.27 -4.99
N PRO A 171 3.24 -2.14 -4.55
CA PRO A 171 3.83 -1.33 -3.49
C PRO A 171 3.45 -1.77 -2.08
N LEU A 172 2.28 -2.39 -1.85
CA LEU A 172 1.77 -2.72 -0.51
C LEU A 172 1.22 -4.14 -0.44
N GLN A 173 1.48 -4.84 0.66
CA GLN A 173 0.96 -6.19 0.88
C GLN A 173 0.63 -6.43 2.35
N MET A 174 -0.45 -7.17 2.59
CA MET A 174 -0.72 -7.85 3.85
C MET A 174 -0.62 -9.34 3.58
N SER A 175 0.48 -9.94 4.03
CA SER A 175 0.88 -11.33 3.76
C SER A 175 0.36 -12.30 4.84
N PRO A 176 0.47 -13.64 4.62
CA PRO A 176 -0.18 -14.68 5.43
C PRO A 176 -0.03 -14.62 6.95
N GLU A 177 -0.89 -15.41 7.61
CA GLU A 177 -1.41 -15.25 8.98
C GLU A 177 -2.47 -14.14 9.02
N ASP A 178 -3.55 -14.33 8.24
CA ASP A 178 -4.71 -13.45 8.16
C ASP A 178 -4.36 -11.96 7.97
N GLY A 179 -3.41 -11.67 7.08
CA GLY A 179 -2.95 -10.33 6.75
C GLY A 179 -2.07 -9.65 7.80
N LYS A 180 -1.55 -10.37 8.80
CA LYS A 180 -0.74 -9.78 9.89
C LYS A 180 0.68 -9.39 9.49
N SER A 181 1.12 -9.69 8.25
CA SER A 181 2.45 -9.32 7.75
C SER A 181 2.38 -8.12 6.82
N PHE A 182 2.63 -6.93 7.35
CA PHE A 182 2.52 -5.65 6.65
C PHE A 182 3.81 -5.34 5.88
N ASN A 183 3.73 -5.21 4.56
CA ASN A 183 4.89 -4.94 3.69
C ASN A 183 4.64 -3.70 2.83
N CYS A 184 5.65 -2.83 2.76
CA CYS A 184 5.68 -1.66 1.90
C CYS A 184 6.97 -1.62 1.10
N PHE A 185 6.84 -1.43 -0.21
CA PHE A 185 7.92 -1.38 -1.20
C PHE A 185 8.00 -0.02 -1.92
N PHE A 186 7.24 0.99 -1.48
CA PHE A 186 7.47 2.36 -1.93
C PHE A 186 8.91 2.78 -1.60
N HIS A 187 9.57 3.38 -2.59
CA HIS A 187 10.88 4.00 -2.40
C HIS A 187 10.68 5.37 -1.73
N MET A 188 11.37 5.66 -0.64
CA MET A 188 11.24 6.89 0.13
C MET A 188 12.62 7.53 0.25
N PRO A 189 13.03 8.33 -0.75
CA PRO A 189 14.35 8.99 -0.76
C PRO A 189 14.43 10.10 0.29
N PHE A 190 15.62 10.34 0.83
CA PHE A 190 15.94 11.42 1.77
C PHE A 190 17.40 11.86 1.60
N ALA A 191 17.69 13.13 1.83
CA ALA A 191 18.99 13.76 1.60
C ALA A 191 19.80 14.02 2.87
N CYS A 192 19.15 14.42 3.98
CA CYS A 192 19.84 14.75 5.24
C CYS A 192 19.26 14.05 6.48
N GLY A 193 18.39 13.06 6.27
CA GLY A 193 18.05 12.06 7.28
C GLY A 193 16.62 11.58 7.17
N ALA A 194 16.30 10.51 7.88
CA ALA A 194 14.95 9.99 7.99
C ALA A 194 14.67 9.56 9.43
N ARG A 195 13.52 9.97 9.96
CA ARG A 195 13.02 9.52 11.26
C ARG A 195 11.69 8.81 11.07
N VAL A 196 11.63 7.54 11.51
CA VAL A 196 10.41 6.72 11.48
C VAL A 196 9.97 6.48 12.91
N GLU A 197 8.73 6.83 13.23
CA GLU A 197 8.16 6.67 14.57
C GLU A 197 6.82 5.95 14.53
N VAL A 198 6.50 5.28 15.62
CA VAL A 198 5.15 4.80 15.91
C VAL A 198 4.69 5.35 17.26
N THR A 199 3.52 5.97 17.27
CA THR A 199 2.83 6.37 18.51
C THR A 199 1.70 5.39 18.79
N SER A 200 1.67 4.84 20.01
CA SER A 200 0.53 4.09 20.53
C SER A 200 -0.42 5.03 21.26
N GLU A 201 -1.64 5.15 20.76
CA GLU A 201 -2.76 5.84 21.42
C GLU A 201 -3.75 4.82 22.03
N LEU A 202 -3.28 3.59 22.26
CA LEU A 202 -4.00 2.60 23.05
C LEU A 202 -4.08 3.08 24.51
N GLU A 203 -5.10 2.64 25.22
CA GLU A 203 -5.37 3.05 26.60
C GLU A 203 -4.91 2.02 27.62
N SER A 204 -5.07 0.73 27.31
CA SER A 204 -4.87 -0.34 28.30
C SER A 204 -3.90 -1.43 27.88
N GLU A 205 -3.65 -1.59 26.58
CA GLU A 205 -2.87 -2.71 26.05
C GLU A 205 -1.51 -2.25 25.52
N ARG A 206 -0.48 -3.05 25.81
CA ARG A 206 0.81 -2.92 25.15
C ARG A 206 0.81 -3.66 23.82
N VAL A 207 1.62 -3.17 22.89
CA VAL A 207 1.77 -3.76 21.56
C VAL A 207 3.09 -4.49 21.46
N LEU A 208 3.03 -5.76 21.03
CA LEU A 208 4.15 -6.56 20.62
C LEU A 208 4.47 -6.24 19.16
N PHE A 209 5.63 -5.65 18.90
CA PHE A 209 5.89 -5.01 17.61
C PHE A 209 7.22 -5.50 17.02
N TYR A 210 7.15 -6.06 15.82
CA TYR A 210 8.31 -6.47 15.03
C TYR A 210 8.38 -5.61 13.78
N TYR A 211 9.59 -5.20 13.38
CA TYR A 211 9.74 -4.39 12.18
C TYR A 211 11.12 -4.51 11.56
N TYR A 212 11.18 -4.32 10.23
CA TYR A 212 12.36 -4.01 9.44
C TYR A 212 12.13 -2.69 8.70
N VAL A 213 13.07 -1.75 8.84
CA VAL A 213 13.23 -0.58 7.95
C VAL A 213 14.51 -0.81 7.16
N ASP A 214 14.33 -1.21 5.91
CA ASP A 214 15.40 -1.51 4.98
C ASP A 214 15.64 -0.33 4.03
N TYR A 215 16.89 0.11 3.94
CA TYR A 215 17.25 1.26 3.12
C TYR A 215 18.56 1.07 2.37
N GLU A 216 18.76 1.85 1.33
CA GLU A 216 20.06 2.06 0.70
C GLU A 216 20.65 3.36 1.24
N GLU A 217 21.88 3.30 1.72
CA GLU A 217 22.65 4.46 2.16
C GLU A 217 23.43 5.02 0.96
N PHE A 218 23.34 6.33 0.77
CA PHE A 218 23.96 7.07 -0.32
C PHE A 218 25.02 8.04 0.21
N ASP A 219 26.00 8.37 -0.63
CA ASP A 219 26.95 9.45 -0.33
C ASP A 219 26.30 10.81 -0.53
N GLU A 220 25.41 10.91 -1.52
CA GLU A 220 24.62 12.09 -1.85
C GLU A 220 23.32 11.64 -2.53
N LEU A 221 22.22 12.36 -2.26
CA LEU A 221 20.97 12.12 -2.97
C LEU A 221 20.96 12.87 -4.30
N GLU A 222 20.53 12.18 -5.35
CA GLU A 222 20.32 12.80 -6.67
C GLU A 222 19.29 13.94 -6.63
N GLU A 223 19.54 15.00 -7.38
CA GLU A 223 18.60 16.13 -7.51
C GLU A 223 17.29 15.69 -8.20
N GLY A 224 16.19 16.40 -7.91
CA GLY A 224 14.91 16.17 -8.56
C GLY A 224 14.08 15.00 -8.02
N LEU A 225 14.58 14.26 -7.02
CA LEU A 225 13.81 13.25 -6.30
C LEU A 225 12.86 13.90 -5.28
N GLY A 226 11.56 13.61 -5.40
CA GLY A 226 10.56 13.99 -4.41
C GLY A 226 10.66 13.17 -3.13
N ARG A 227 9.99 13.63 -2.08
CA ARG A 227 9.79 12.91 -0.82
C ARG A 227 8.46 12.18 -0.83
N PHE A 228 8.46 10.96 -0.29
CA PHE A 228 7.25 10.16 -0.18
C PHE A 228 6.35 10.72 0.92
N HIS A 229 5.07 10.82 0.61
CA HIS A 229 4.07 11.30 1.53
C HIS A 229 2.90 10.32 1.61
N ALA A 230 2.27 10.28 2.78
CA ALA A 230 1.00 9.62 2.94
C ALA A 230 0.16 10.29 4.04
N GLN A 231 -1.11 10.52 3.74
CA GLN A 231 -2.05 11.16 4.66
C GLN A 231 -3.33 10.35 4.73
N TRP A 232 -3.82 10.17 5.95
CA TRP A 232 -5.14 9.60 6.20
C TRP A 232 -6.20 10.68 6.39
N ARG A 233 -7.38 10.49 5.80
CA ARG A 233 -8.55 11.37 5.94
C ARG A 233 -9.81 10.56 6.21
N ARG A 234 -10.83 11.19 6.81
CA ARG A 234 -12.16 10.62 7.00
C ARG A 234 -13.23 11.69 7.06
N GLU A 235 -14.41 11.35 6.55
CA GLU A 235 -15.65 12.08 6.70
C GLU A 235 -16.74 11.07 7.10
N ASN A 236 -17.37 11.28 8.26
CA ASN A 236 -18.25 10.27 8.86
C ASN A 236 -19.46 10.89 9.59
N PRO A 237 -20.68 10.80 9.05
CA PRO A 237 -20.94 10.44 7.65
C PRO A 237 -20.53 11.58 6.70
N THR A 238 -20.44 11.28 5.41
CA THR A 238 -20.37 12.30 4.36
C THR A 238 -21.63 13.15 4.34
N GLY A 239 -21.49 14.41 3.89
CA GLY A 239 -22.57 15.39 3.80
C GLY A 239 -23.58 15.15 2.68
N GLY A 240 -24.18 13.96 2.61
CA GLY A 240 -25.17 13.58 1.59
C GLY A 240 -26.61 14.05 1.87
N ALA A 241 -27.57 13.49 1.13
CA ALA A 241 -28.99 13.84 1.21
C ALA A 241 -29.87 12.64 1.60
N GLU A 242 -31.00 12.93 2.24
CA GLU A 242 -32.06 11.94 2.44
C GLU A 242 -32.76 11.64 1.11
N GLN A 243 -33.10 10.37 0.85
CA GLN A 243 -33.79 9.96 -0.38
C GLN A 243 -35.13 10.67 -0.61
N GLY A 244 -35.88 10.96 0.47
CA GLY A 244 -37.15 11.67 0.37
C GLY A 244 -38.18 10.95 -0.51
N GLU A 245 -38.72 11.66 -1.51
CA GLU A 245 -39.74 11.15 -2.44
C GLU A 245 -39.15 10.50 -3.70
N GLU A 246 -37.83 10.56 -3.90
CA GLU A 246 -37.17 9.93 -5.04
C GLU A 246 -37.35 8.41 -4.98
N THR A 247 -37.56 7.79 -6.14
CA THR A 247 -37.39 6.35 -6.28
C THR A 247 -35.93 5.96 -6.00
N ASN A 248 -35.69 4.68 -5.71
CA ASN A 248 -34.32 4.21 -5.47
C ASN A 248 -33.41 4.44 -6.68
N LEU A 249 -33.94 4.42 -7.90
CA LEU A 249 -33.15 4.66 -9.10
C LEU A 249 -32.78 6.14 -9.20
N GLU A 250 -33.76 7.04 -9.09
CA GLU A 250 -33.53 8.51 -9.10
C GLU A 250 -32.51 8.93 -8.03
N PHE A 251 -32.61 8.37 -6.82
CA PHE A 251 -31.66 8.66 -5.75
C PHE A 251 -30.23 8.19 -6.06
N GLN A 252 -30.08 7.07 -6.76
CA GLN A 252 -28.77 6.46 -6.99
C GLN A 252 -28.05 6.99 -8.23
N ILE A 253 -28.77 7.43 -9.27
CA ILE A 253 -28.16 7.76 -10.58
C ILE A 253 -28.62 9.08 -11.20
N GLU A 254 -29.59 9.79 -10.60
CA GLU A 254 -30.03 11.10 -11.11
C GLU A 254 -29.51 12.24 -10.21
N GLY A 255 -29.33 13.42 -10.81
CA GLY A 255 -28.74 14.59 -10.15
C GLY A 255 -27.59 15.15 -10.96
N GLU A 256 -27.09 16.31 -10.54
CA GLU A 256 -25.98 17.01 -11.19
C GLU A 256 -24.97 17.46 -10.14
N ASN A 257 -23.68 17.25 -10.43
CA ASN A 257 -22.58 17.84 -9.69
C ASN A 257 -21.71 18.65 -10.65
N LEU A 258 -21.86 19.98 -10.57
CA LEU A 258 -21.25 20.92 -11.50
C LEU A 258 -20.07 21.69 -10.88
N SER A 259 -19.53 21.20 -9.75
CA SER A 259 -18.43 21.86 -9.06
C SER A 259 -17.41 20.92 -8.41
N GLY A 260 -17.82 19.75 -7.93
CA GLY A 260 -16.98 18.89 -7.09
C GLY A 260 -16.71 19.47 -5.69
N GLU A 261 -17.40 20.54 -5.29
CA GLU A 261 -17.15 21.27 -4.04
C GLU A 261 -17.37 20.40 -2.79
N HIS A 262 -18.38 19.54 -2.83
CA HIS A 262 -18.81 18.67 -1.72
C HIS A 262 -18.36 17.22 -1.87
N ASN A 263 -17.48 16.93 -2.84
CA ASN A 263 -16.87 15.62 -2.98
C ASN A 263 -16.03 15.29 -1.75
N TYR A 264 -15.94 14.00 -1.42
CA TYR A 264 -14.99 13.52 -0.44
C TYR A 264 -13.57 13.79 -0.94
N VAL A 265 -12.73 14.42 -0.13
CA VAL A 265 -11.37 14.83 -0.52
C VAL A 265 -10.35 13.79 -0.07
N LEU A 266 -9.75 13.05 -1.01
CA LEU A 266 -8.69 12.08 -0.73
C LEU A 266 -7.35 12.77 -0.48
N LEU A 267 -7.01 13.75 -1.32
CA LEU A 267 -5.74 14.49 -1.25
C LEU A 267 -5.96 15.96 -1.59
N GLU A 268 -5.28 16.83 -0.85
CA GLU A 268 -5.06 18.22 -1.21
C GLU A 268 -3.61 18.55 -0.88
N ALA A 269 -2.82 18.89 -1.90
CA ALA A 269 -1.39 19.15 -1.78
C ALA A 269 -1.00 20.39 -2.59
N GLU A 270 0.05 21.07 -2.11
CA GLU A 270 0.65 22.24 -2.73
C GLU A 270 2.16 21.97 -2.93
N GLY A 271 2.70 22.43 -4.04
CA GLY A 271 4.07 22.18 -4.47
C GLY A 271 4.13 21.47 -5.81
N LYS A 272 5.31 20.91 -6.14
CA LYS A 272 5.53 20.13 -7.35
C LYS A 272 5.64 18.66 -6.97
N GLY A 273 4.91 17.80 -7.68
CA GLY A 273 4.87 16.39 -7.33
C GLY A 273 4.05 15.52 -8.26
N HIS A 274 3.72 14.34 -7.78
CA HIS A 274 2.79 13.44 -8.43
C HIS A 274 2.10 12.51 -7.43
N TYR A 275 0.78 12.39 -7.58
CA TYR A 275 -0.05 11.45 -6.86
C TYR A 275 0.13 10.04 -7.42
N VAL A 276 0.36 9.07 -6.52
CA VAL A 276 0.69 7.68 -6.89
C VAL A 276 -0.35 6.67 -6.41
N GLY A 277 -1.49 7.12 -5.89
CA GLY A 277 -2.62 6.26 -5.58
C GLY A 277 -3.20 6.44 -4.19
N CYS A 278 -4.18 5.60 -3.89
CA CYS A 278 -4.88 5.62 -2.62
C CYS A 278 -5.39 4.23 -2.21
N VAL A 279 -5.72 4.16 -0.93
CA VAL A 279 -6.67 3.19 -0.37
C VAL A 279 -7.95 3.97 -0.05
N LEU A 280 -9.10 3.56 -0.59
CA LEU A 280 -10.39 4.14 -0.27
C LEU A 280 -11.24 3.12 0.48
N ASN A 281 -11.88 3.58 1.55
CA ASN A 281 -12.68 2.76 2.42
C ASN A 281 -14.05 3.39 2.60
N VAL A 282 -15.09 2.60 2.39
CA VAL A 282 -16.48 2.99 2.59
C VAL A 282 -17.09 2.06 3.62
N HIS A 283 -17.73 2.59 4.64
CA HIS A 283 -18.70 1.83 5.41
C HIS A 283 -20.08 2.27 4.91
N ASN A 284 -20.74 1.40 4.14
CA ASN A 284 -22.06 1.64 3.57
C ASN A 284 -23.11 1.60 4.69
N LEU A 285 -23.68 2.76 5.02
CA LEU A 285 -24.60 2.97 6.14
C LEU A 285 -26.06 2.90 5.70
N ARG A 286 -26.35 2.95 4.41
CA ARG A 286 -27.72 2.95 3.91
C ARG A 286 -28.34 1.56 4.07
N GLU A 287 -29.40 1.48 4.86
CA GLU A 287 -30.18 0.26 5.05
C GLU A 287 -31.38 0.21 4.09
N THR A 288 -31.35 -0.72 3.13
CA THR A 288 -32.47 -0.94 2.20
C THR A 288 -32.48 -2.37 1.63
N ASP A 289 -33.65 -2.84 1.22
CA ASP A 289 -33.84 -4.09 0.46
C ASP A 289 -33.77 -3.88 -1.06
N ARG A 290 -33.59 -2.63 -1.51
CA ARG A 290 -33.40 -2.25 -2.90
C ARG A 290 -31.92 -2.25 -3.27
N TRP A 291 -31.62 -2.09 -4.55
CA TRP A 291 -30.24 -2.00 -5.03
C TRP A 291 -29.51 -0.83 -4.34
N ASN A 292 -28.44 -1.15 -3.59
CA ASN A 292 -27.79 -0.25 -2.64
C ASN A 292 -26.31 -0.02 -2.93
N TRP A 293 -25.97 0.02 -4.22
CA TRP A 293 -24.61 0.31 -4.65
C TRP A 293 -24.18 1.70 -4.16
N TYR A 294 -23.02 1.80 -3.51
CA TYR A 294 -22.50 3.08 -2.99
C TYR A 294 -21.58 3.79 -3.99
N GLY A 295 -21.13 3.09 -5.03
CA GLY A 295 -19.98 3.48 -5.83
C GLY A 295 -20.30 4.18 -7.13
N GLU A 296 -21.49 4.73 -7.34
CA GLU A 296 -21.79 5.54 -8.54
C GLU A 296 -21.02 6.87 -8.60
N GLY A 297 -20.31 7.24 -7.53
CA GLY A 297 -19.64 8.53 -7.45
C GLY A 297 -18.37 8.63 -8.31
N ASP A 298 -18.25 9.71 -9.09
CA ASP A 298 -17.12 9.94 -9.99
C ASP A 298 -15.88 10.45 -9.25
N ASP A 299 -14.69 9.99 -9.64
CA ASP A 299 -13.46 10.67 -9.26
C ASP A 299 -13.30 12.00 -10.03
N MET A 300 -12.88 13.05 -9.35
CA MET A 300 -12.63 14.36 -9.94
C MET A 300 -11.29 14.87 -9.41
N ILE A 301 -10.30 15.01 -10.30
CA ILE A 301 -8.94 15.42 -9.94
C ILE A 301 -8.60 16.77 -10.58
N PHE A 302 -8.49 17.80 -9.74
CA PHE A 302 -8.19 19.16 -10.15
C PHE A 302 -6.69 19.41 -10.04
N ILE A 303 -6.04 19.68 -11.16
CA ILE A 303 -4.59 19.89 -11.22
C ILE A 303 -4.30 21.38 -11.36
N ASP A 304 -3.36 21.89 -10.58
CA ASP A 304 -2.81 23.25 -10.68
C ASP A 304 -3.86 24.38 -10.67
N GLY A 305 -4.97 24.17 -9.97
CA GLY A 305 -6.06 25.15 -9.83
C GLY A 305 -7.07 25.14 -10.97
N GLU A 306 -7.21 24.02 -11.69
CA GLU A 306 -8.31 23.79 -12.62
C GLU A 306 -9.69 24.07 -11.99
N GLU A 307 -10.58 24.65 -12.79
CA GLU A 307 -12.00 24.79 -12.46
C GLU A 307 -12.79 23.62 -13.06
N TRP A 308 -14.05 23.45 -12.64
CA TRP A 308 -14.91 22.42 -13.20
C TRP A 308 -15.24 22.69 -14.69
N PRO A 309 -15.28 21.66 -15.55
CA PRO A 309 -14.91 20.27 -15.26
C PRO A 309 -13.37 20.08 -15.27
N PRO A 310 -12.81 19.31 -14.33
CA PRO A 310 -11.38 19.02 -14.33
C PRO A 310 -10.96 18.20 -15.55
N SER A 311 -9.66 18.22 -15.86
CA SER A 311 -9.10 17.42 -16.96
C SER A 311 -9.21 15.91 -16.72
N LEU A 312 -9.32 15.49 -15.46
CA LEU A 312 -9.49 14.11 -15.03
C LEU A 312 -10.83 13.99 -14.29
N HIS A 313 -11.80 13.39 -14.97
CA HIS A 313 -13.17 13.16 -14.48
C HIS A 313 -13.55 11.71 -14.78
N GLY A 314 -13.97 10.99 -13.74
CA GLY A 314 -14.32 9.58 -13.75
C GLY A 314 -15.74 9.28 -14.19
N THR A 315 -16.14 8.03 -13.94
CA THR A 315 -17.47 7.46 -14.29
C THR A 315 -18.10 6.60 -13.18
N GLY A 316 -17.41 6.46 -12.04
CA GLY A 316 -17.82 5.65 -10.91
C GLY A 316 -16.62 5.22 -10.07
N ALA A 317 -16.86 4.87 -8.81
CA ALA A 317 -15.81 4.47 -7.89
C ALA A 317 -15.19 3.13 -8.33
N GLU A 318 -15.99 2.13 -8.69
CA GLU A 318 -15.47 0.85 -9.16
C GLU A 318 -14.65 0.99 -10.45
N ASP A 319 -15.07 1.93 -11.31
CA ASP A 319 -14.42 2.22 -12.58
C ASP A 319 -13.06 2.88 -12.33
N TYR A 320 -12.99 3.86 -11.41
CA TYR A 320 -11.73 4.43 -10.94
C TYR A 320 -10.82 3.35 -10.36
N PHE A 321 -11.34 2.36 -9.64
CA PHE A 321 -10.52 1.26 -9.10
C PHE A 321 -10.23 0.12 -10.11
N GLY A 322 -10.47 0.35 -11.41
CA GLY A 322 -10.11 -0.59 -12.48
C GLY A 322 -10.98 -1.84 -12.52
N THR A 323 -12.16 -1.77 -11.91
CA THR A 323 -13.17 -2.83 -11.89
C THR A 323 -14.41 -2.37 -12.67
N ALA A 324 -15.55 -3.07 -12.54
CA ALA A 324 -16.79 -2.69 -13.25
C ALA A 324 -18.02 -3.40 -12.68
N TRP A 325 -19.20 -2.85 -12.93
CA TRP A 325 -20.51 -3.47 -12.66
C TRP A 325 -20.75 -3.80 -11.17
N CYS A 326 -20.54 -2.82 -10.29
CA CYS A 326 -20.84 -2.91 -8.86
C CYS A 326 -20.22 -4.16 -8.19
N PRO A 327 -18.90 -4.38 -8.31
CA PRO A 327 -18.28 -5.62 -7.86
C PRO A 327 -18.33 -5.76 -6.34
N GLN A 328 -18.27 -7.01 -5.89
CA GLN A 328 -18.16 -7.38 -4.47
C GLN A 328 -17.04 -8.39 -4.23
N GLN A 329 -16.44 -8.90 -5.30
CA GLN A 329 -15.46 -9.97 -5.26
C GLN A 329 -14.12 -9.40 -4.81
N GLN A 330 -13.51 -10.02 -3.80
CA GLN A 330 -12.13 -9.72 -3.47
C GLN A 330 -11.24 -9.99 -4.67
N TYR A 331 -10.35 -9.05 -4.95
CA TYR A 331 -9.45 -9.11 -6.10
C TYR A 331 -8.13 -8.44 -5.75
N SER A 332 -7.02 -9.08 -6.14
CA SER A 332 -5.67 -8.55 -5.92
C SER A 332 -4.91 -8.54 -7.23
N ALA A 333 -4.54 -7.34 -7.69
CA ALA A 333 -3.65 -7.12 -8.82
C ALA A 333 -2.51 -6.18 -8.40
N PRO A 334 -1.41 -6.11 -9.18
CA PRO A 334 -0.26 -5.29 -8.82
C PRO A 334 -0.59 -3.83 -8.51
N TYR A 335 -1.57 -3.25 -9.20
CA TYR A 335 -1.85 -1.80 -9.16
C TYR A 335 -3.28 -1.44 -8.76
N HIS A 336 -4.18 -2.40 -8.56
CA HIS A 336 -5.55 -2.13 -8.10
C HIS A 336 -6.18 -3.39 -7.49
N GLY A 337 -7.25 -3.22 -6.72
CA GLY A 337 -7.99 -4.35 -6.17
C GLY A 337 -9.06 -3.97 -5.16
N ILE A 338 -9.74 -5.01 -4.68
CA ILE A 338 -10.79 -4.97 -3.66
C ILE A 338 -10.35 -5.87 -2.52
N THR A 339 -10.02 -5.29 -1.38
CA THR A 339 -9.58 -6.02 -0.18
C THR A 339 -10.77 -6.41 0.70
N GLN A 340 -11.83 -5.60 0.70
CA GLN A 340 -13.11 -5.90 1.35
C GLN A 340 -14.25 -5.47 0.43
N GLY A 341 -15.18 -6.38 0.11
CA GLY A 341 -16.30 -6.10 -0.81
C GLY A 341 -17.61 -5.69 -0.12
N GLY A 342 -17.65 -5.63 1.21
CA GLY A 342 -18.91 -5.48 1.95
C GLY A 342 -19.68 -6.79 2.11
N GLY A 343 -20.77 -6.74 2.87
CA GLY A 343 -21.73 -7.81 3.12
C GLY A 343 -22.84 -7.87 2.08
N GLU A 344 -23.94 -8.55 2.39
CA GLU A 344 -25.09 -8.64 1.48
C GLU A 344 -25.55 -7.25 1.04
N ASN A 345 -25.81 -7.07 -0.26
CA ASN A 345 -26.18 -5.79 -0.86
C ASN A 345 -25.19 -4.65 -0.52
N TRP A 346 -23.89 -4.98 -0.52
CA TRP A 346 -22.77 -4.08 -0.23
C TRP A 346 -22.83 -3.39 1.14
N SER A 347 -23.55 -3.97 2.11
CA SER A 347 -23.64 -3.43 3.47
C SER A 347 -22.31 -3.46 4.21
N GLY A 348 -22.11 -2.54 5.15
CA GLY A 348 -20.93 -2.58 6.02
C GLY A 348 -19.64 -2.16 5.32
N GLN A 349 -18.54 -2.82 5.67
CA GLN A 349 -17.17 -2.38 5.37
C GLN A 349 -16.67 -2.82 3.99
N VAL A 350 -16.25 -1.84 3.20
CA VAL A 350 -15.67 -1.98 1.86
C VAL A 350 -14.31 -1.28 1.84
N SER A 351 -13.33 -1.87 1.14
CA SER A 351 -11.99 -1.31 0.97
C SER A 351 -11.44 -1.63 -0.41
N TYR A 352 -10.92 -0.59 -1.07
CA TYR A 352 -10.29 -0.59 -2.38
C TYR A 352 -8.86 -0.08 -2.29
N TYR A 353 -8.04 -0.45 -3.27
CA TYR A 353 -6.81 0.27 -3.56
C TYR A 353 -6.61 0.48 -5.06
N ARG A 354 -5.95 1.57 -5.42
CA ARG A 354 -5.39 1.84 -6.74
C ARG A 354 -4.05 2.55 -6.58
N PHE A 355 -3.04 2.09 -7.30
CA PHE A 355 -1.69 2.67 -7.33
C PHE A 355 -1.34 3.09 -8.75
N HIS A 356 -1.11 4.38 -8.94
CA HIS A 356 -0.70 4.98 -10.21
C HIS A 356 0.82 4.85 -10.40
N VAL A 357 1.31 3.62 -10.51
CA VAL A 357 2.75 3.33 -10.68
C VAL A 357 3.19 3.64 -12.11
N GLU A 358 2.41 3.18 -13.09
CA GLU A 358 2.71 3.37 -14.51
C GLU A 358 2.08 4.66 -15.07
N ASP A 359 1.12 5.23 -14.35
CA ASP A 359 0.27 6.36 -14.74
C ASP A 359 0.13 7.45 -13.65
N PRO A 360 1.23 7.92 -13.02
CA PRO A 360 1.16 8.90 -11.94
C PRO A 360 0.50 10.22 -12.38
N VAL A 361 -0.30 10.82 -11.49
CA VAL A 361 -0.96 12.11 -11.76
C VAL A 361 -0.06 13.25 -11.30
N THR A 362 0.62 13.89 -12.25
CA THR A 362 1.62 14.96 -12.00
C THR A 362 0.98 16.34 -11.79
N PHE A 363 1.60 17.16 -10.95
CA PHE A 363 1.21 18.55 -10.70
C PHE A 363 2.44 19.45 -10.47
N GLU A 364 2.37 20.73 -10.87
CA GLU A 364 3.47 21.69 -10.76
C GLU A 364 3.27 22.72 -9.63
N ARG A 365 2.02 22.95 -9.22
CA ARG A 365 1.64 23.91 -8.18
C ARG A 365 0.74 23.31 -7.11
N SER A 366 -0.27 22.53 -7.51
CA SER A 366 -1.23 21.96 -6.57
C SER A 366 -2.02 20.81 -7.17
N ILE A 367 -2.59 19.97 -6.30
CA ILE A 367 -3.53 18.93 -6.68
C ILE A 367 -4.64 18.82 -5.66
N LYS A 368 -5.89 18.63 -6.12
CA LYS A 368 -7.02 18.23 -5.29
C LYS A 368 -7.64 16.96 -5.90
N VAL A 369 -7.44 15.83 -5.25
CA VAL A 369 -8.01 14.53 -5.63
C VAL A 369 -9.28 14.31 -4.81
N THR A 370 -10.41 14.17 -5.49
CA THR A 370 -11.72 14.01 -4.86
C THR A 370 -12.50 12.86 -5.50
N ILE A 371 -13.49 12.35 -4.79
CA ILE A 371 -14.47 11.40 -5.32
C ILE A 371 -15.84 11.73 -4.76
N GLU A 372 -16.89 11.61 -5.55
CA GLU A 372 -18.24 11.76 -5.03
C GLU A 372 -18.60 10.60 -4.08
N HIS A 373 -19.44 10.87 -3.09
CA HIS A 373 -20.00 9.85 -2.20
C HIS A 373 -21.38 9.41 -2.72
N GLY A 374 -21.35 8.54 -3.74
CA GLY A 374 -22.51 8.23 -4.59
C GLY A 374 -22.79 9.35 -5.61
N HIS A 375 -23.60 9.06 -6.63
CA HIS A 375 -23.88 10.02 -7.71
C HIS A 375 -24.34 11.37 -7.15
N ALA A 376 -23.73 12.45 -7.63
CA ALA A 376 -24.03 13.82 -7.19
C ALA A 376 -23.92 14.04 -5.67
N ASN A 377 -23.07 13.28 -4.97
CA ASN A 377 -22.86 13.36 -3.51
C ASN A 377 -24.14 13.11 -2.70
N LYS A 378 -25.05 12.26 -3.20
CA LYS A 378 -26.33 12.01 -2.53
C LYS A 378 -26.23 11.10 -1.31
N ARG A 379 -25.16 10.30 -1.13
CA ARG A 379 -25.11 9.29 -0.06
C ARG A 379 -24.39 9.82 1.19
N SER A 380 -24.88 9.41 2.37
CA SER A 380 -24.31 9.79 3.67
C SER A 380 -23.63 8.59 4.34
N ASP A 381 -22.59 8.07 3.70
CA ASP A 381 -21.82 6.92 4.16
C ASP A 381 -20.57 7.35 4.96
N ASP A 382 -19.83 6.42 5.56
CA ASP A 382 -18.58 6.73 6.27
C ASP A 382 -17.38 6.45 5.36
N TYR A 383 -16.73 7.52 4.89
CA TYR A 383 -15.60 7.47 3.95
C TYR A 383 -14.30 7.73 4.70
N SER A 384 -13.30 6.87 4.50
CA SER A 384 -11.92 7.13 4.90
C SER A 384 -10.93 6.71 3.84
N SER A 385 -9.76 7.33 3.80
CA SER A 385 -8.76 7.03 2.78
C SER A 385 -7.34 7.25 3.27
N VAL A 386 -6.38 6.61 2.61
CA VAL A 386 -4.98 7.02 2.61
C VAL A 386 -4.61 7.41 1.19
N ALA A 387 -4.14 8.63 1.00
CA ALA A 387 -3.52 9.05 -0.26
C ALA A 387 -1.99 8.91 -0.16
N TYR A 388 -1.35 8.50 -1.25
CA TYR A 388 0.11 8.38 -1.37
C TYR A 388 0.61 9.24 -2.53
N TRP A 389 1.68 10.00 -2.34
CA TRP A 389 2.24 10.85 -3.37
C TRP A 389 3.72 11.14 -3.14
N TYR A 390 4.38 11.68 -4.16
CA TYR A 390 5.71 12.28 -4.03
C TYR A 390 5.61 13.78 -4.28
N GLN A 391 6.33 14.58 -3.51
CA GLN A 391 6.47 16.02 -3.81
C GLN A 391 7.78 16.61 -3.33
N THR A 392 8.09 17.81 -3.81
CA THR A 392 9.14 18.65 -3.24
C THR A 392 8.75 19.17 -1.86
N GLU A 393 9.75 19.34 -1.00
CA GLU A 393 9.59 19.99 0.29
C GLU A 393 9.84 21.51 0.22
N PRO A 394 9.27 22.32 1.12
CA PRO A 394 8.34 21.91 2.18
C PRO A 394 6.93 21.63 1.65
N HIS A 395 6.24 20.67 2.28
CA HIS A 395 4.83 20.38 2.05
C HIS A 395 3.89 21.23 2.91
N LYS A 396 2.61 21.26 2.53
CA LYS A 396 1.53 21.81 3.36
C LYS A 396 1.34 20.90 4.57
N PRO A 397 1.54 21.37 5.82
CA PRO A 397 1.38 20.53 6.99
C PRO A 397 -0.03 19.97 7.09
N PHE A 398 -0.15 18.75 7.59
CA PHE A 398 -1.45 18.14 7.87
C PHE A 398 -1.48 17.47 9.24
N SER A 399 -2.66 17.56 9.87
CA SER A 399 -2.95 16.89 11.12
C SER A 399 -3.69 15.58 10.88
N ILE A 400 -3.98 14.88 11.97
CA ILE A 400 -4.82 13.70 11.97
C ILE A 400 -5.96 13.87 12.99
N LEU A 401 -7.12 13.27 12.69
CA LEU A 401 -8.27 13.32 13.58
C LEU A 401 -7.95 12.67 14.94
N PRO A 402 -8.59 13.12 16.04
CA PRO A 402 -8.57 12.45 17.33
C PRO A 402 -8.93 10.96 17.24
N VAL A 403 -8.42 10.15 18.17
CA VAL A 403 -8.54 8.68 18.12
C VAL A 403 -10.00 8.21 18.04
N ASP A 404 -10.91 8.82 18.80
CA ASP A 404 -12.35 8.54 18.83
C ASP A 404 -13.05 8.82 17.50
N GLU A 405 -12.60 9.86 16.79
CA GLU A 405 -13.07 10.19 15.44
C GLU A 405 -12.46 9.31 14.34
N ARG A 406 -11.44 8.49 14.67
CA ARG A 406 -10.83 7.53 13.73
C ARG A 406 -11.39 6.12 13.84
N ILE A 407 -11.99 5.75 14.97
CA ILE A 407 -12.44 4.37 15.20
C ILE A 407 -13.54 4.00 14.18
N PRO A 408 -13.42 2.84 13.50
CA PRO A 408 -14.46 2.35 12.61
C PRO A 408 -15.79 2.18 13.34
N ARG A 409 -16.90 2.44 12.65
CA ARG A 409 -18.23 2.12 13.19
C ARG A 409 -18.32 0.62 13.51
N PRO A 410 -19.05 0.23 14.57
CA PRO A 410 -19.36 -1.17 14.83
C PRO A 410 -20.01 -1.82 13.61
N THR A 411 -19.61 -3.05 13.31
CA THR A 411 -20.18 -3.90 12.26
C THR A 411 -21.37 -4.69 12.74
#